data_AF-A0AA39MC67-F1
#
_entry.id   AF-A0AA39MC67-F1
#
_cell.length_a   1.000
_cell.length_b   1.000
_cell.length_c   1.000
_cell.angle_alpha   90.00
_cell.angle_beta   90.00
_cell.angle_gamma   90.00
#
_symmetry.space_group_name_H-M   'P 1'
#
loop_
_entity.id
_entity.type
_entity.pdbx_description
1 polymer ?
#
loop_
_entity_poly.entity_id
_entity_poly.type
_entity_poly.pdbx_seq_one_letter_code
_entity_poly.pdbx_strand_id
1 'polypeptide(L)'
;MKSLLKLATVKAVTEKKELLTLPRTVQVQLNRTKSLINFNNRYIKLAKEPIPEECTVFDVNGSLDVRRTLANAEKRIHPISRFAYYVYTGLVDELQEAWIKCHGFGQDALMRCKNPMIRYFAKFCDSGDAGDENDVEDLYLRATLLELEGVALYFYRTCSKRQRTLFLMYRTAKILRRRSHADWEHECQMLRLMLSTKDFKIDKFFVEYVVGTNNNLFRGSFFDLPKDCQMPEFAEYLMKLCVRFAE
;
A
#
# COMPACT_ATOMS: atom_id res chain seq x y z
N MET A 1 -21.75 26.43 0.28
CA MET A 1 -22.30 26.13 -1.07
C MET A 1 -21.57 24.93 -1.66
N LYS A 2 -22.29 23.85 -2.03
CA LYS A 2 -21.67 22.71 -2.72
C LYS A 2 -21.42 23.12 -4.18
N SER A 3 -20.15 23.26 -4.57
CA SER A 3 -19.77 23.53 -5.96
C SER A 3 -20.29 22.43 -6.88
N LEU A 4 -20.87 22.80 -8.03
CA LEU A 4 -21.31 21.87 -9.08
C LEU A 4 -20.17 20.93 -9.51
N LEU A 5 -18.92 21.42 -9.50
CA LEU A 5 -17.74 20.61 -9.78
C LEU A 5 -17.53 19.53 -8.72
N LYS A 6 -17.73 19.83 -7.43
CA LYS A 6 -17.63 18.83 -6.34
C LYS A 6 -18.69 17.74 -6.52
N LEU A 7 -19.92 18.12 -6.84
CA LEU A 7 -21.02 17.17 -7.11
C LEU A 7 -20.74 16.29 -8.34
N ALA A 8 -20.30 16.90 -9.45
CA ALA A 8 -19.93 16.18 -10.66
C ALA A 8 -18.75 15.21 -10.41
N THR A 9 -17.77 15.62 -9.61
CA THR A 9 -16.63 14.76 -9.24
C THR A 9 -17.08 13.58 -8.40
N VAL A 10 -17.90 13.81 -7.37
CA VAL A 10 -18.44 12.74 -6.51
C VAL A 10 -19.17 11.72 -7.36
N LYS A 11 -20.03 12.18 -8.29
CA LYS A 11 -20.76 11.32 -9.21
C LYS A 11 -19.81 10.54 -10.14
N ALA A 12 -18.83 11.22 -10.74
CA ALA A 12 -17.86 10.59 -11.63
C ALA A 12 -16.99 9.53 -10.93
N VAL A 13 -16.51 9.79 -9.71
CA VAL A 13 -15.75 8.82 -8.92
C VAL A 13 -16.61 7.62 -8.53
N THR A 14 -17.84 7.87 -8.07
CA THR A 14 -18.78 6.81 -7.66
C THR A 14 -19.19 5.93 -8.84
N GLU A 15 -19.41 6.53 -10.01
CA GLU A 15 -19.82 5.83 -11.24
C GLU A 15 -18.63 5.35 -12.09
N LYS A 16 -17.38 5.53 -11.63
CA LYS A 16 -16.15 5.22 -12.39
C LYS A 16 -16.12 5.81 -13.81
N LYS A 17 -16.66 7.02 -13.99
CA LYS A 17 -16.67 7.72 -15.28
C LYS A 17 -15.46 8.61 -15.45
N GLU A 18 -14.84 8.54 -16.62
CA GLU A 18 -13.81 9.47 -17.02
C GLU A 18 -14.41 10.82 -17.42
N LEU A 19 -13.82 11.89 -16.90
CA LEU A 19 -14.11 13.25 -17.33
C LEU A 19 -12.95 13.65 -18.23
N LEU A 20 -13.15 13.55 -19.54
CA LEU A 20 -12.10 13.83 -20.53
C LEU A 20 -12.08 15.32 -20.89
N THR A 21 -10.85 15.82 -21.09
CA THR A 21 -10.50 17.17 -21.58
C THR A 21 -11.12 18.33 -20.81
N LEU A 22 -10.50 18.69 -19.67
CA LEU A 22 -10.83 19.89 -18.88
C LEU A 22 -9.68 20.91 -18.92
N PRO A 23 -9.96 22.23 -18.82
CA PRO A 23 -8.92 23.22 -18.60
C PRO A 23 -8.08 22.88 -17.37
N ARG A 24 -6.76 23.16 -17.41
CA ARG A 24 -5.80 22.76 -16.35
C ARG A 24 -6.28 23.12 -14.94
N THR A 25 -6.81 24.32 -14.75
CA THR A 25 -7.33 24.78 -13.44
C THR A 25 -8.49 23.92 -12.93
N VAL A 26 -9.40 23.53 -13.83
CA VAL A 26 -10.53 22.64 -13.50
C VAL A 26 -10.04 21.23 -13.25
N GLN A 27 -9.06 20.75 -14.03
CA GLN A 27 -8.43 19.44 -13.83
C GLN A 27 -7.75 19.33 -12.46
N VAL A 28 -7.02 20.35 -12.03
CA VAL A 28 -6.39 20.36 -10.70
C VAL A 28 -7.45 20.31 -9.60
N GLN A 29 -8.53 21.09 -9.72
CA GLN A 29 -9.60 21.09 -8.73
C GLN A 29 -10.37 19.76 -8.70
N LEU A 30 -10.56 19.13 -9.86
CA LEU A 30 -11.09 17.79 -9.99
C LEU A 30 -10.19 16.79 -9.27
N ASN A 31 -8.88 16.81 -9.55
CA ASN A 31 -7.90 15.93 -8.93
C ASN A 31 -7.89 16.08 -7.40
N ARG A 32 -7.93 17.31 -6.87
CA ARG A 32 -8.04 17.56 -5.42
C ARG A 32 -9.25 16.88 -4.82
N THR A 33 -10.41 17.06 -5.46
CA THR A 33 -11.66 16.47 -4.99
C THR A 33 -11.62 14.94 -5.07
N LYS A 34 -11.08 14.38 -6.16
CA LYS A 34 -10.89 12.92 -6.31
C LYS A 34 -9.96 12.36 -5.23
N SER A 35 -8.80 12.99 -5.03
CA SER A 35 -7.80 12.58 -4.04
C SER A 35 -8.39 12.56 -2.62
N LEU A 36 -9.13 13.61 -2.25
CA LEU A 36 -9.80 13.68 -0.95
C LEU A 36 -10.88 12.60 -0.78
N ILE A 37 -11.72 12.38 -1.80
CA ILE A 37 -12.75 11.32 -1.76
C ILE A 37 -12.09 9.94 -1.61
N ASN A 38 -11.05 9.67 -2.39
CA ASN A 38 -10.33 8.39 -2.34
C ASN A 38 -9.69 8.17 -0.97
N PHE A 39 -9.04 9.20 -0.41
CA PHE A 39 -8.47 9.14 0.93
C PHE A 39 -9.55 8.86 1.98
N ASN A 40 -10.65 9.60 1.96
CA ASN A 40 -11.74 9.40 2.92
C ASN A 40 -12.35 8.01 2.77
N ASN A 41 -12.66 7.56 1.55
CA ASN A 41 -13.23 6.23 1.32
C ASN A 41 -12.33 5.10 1.85
N ARG A 42 -11.01 5.29 1.77
CA ARG A 42 -10.03 4.30 2.19
C ARG A 42 -9.78 4.30 3.69
N TYR A 43 -9.69 5.47 4.33
CA TYR A 43 -9.21 5.59 5.71
C TYR A 43 -10.27 5.99 6.74
N ILE A 44 -11.41 6.58 6.34
CA ILE A 44 -12.43 7.05 7.29
C ILE A 44 -13.12 5.92 8.06
N LYS A 45 -13.19 4.71 7.48
CA LYS A 45 -13.72 3.53 8.18
C LYS A 45 -12.73 2.98 9.20
N LEU A 46 -11.47 3.32 9.03
CA LEU A 46 -10.35 2.78 9.78
C LEU A 46 -9.96 3.70 10.93
N ALA A 47 -10.02 5.02 10.73
CA ALA A 47 -9.88 6.05 11.74
C ALA A 47 -11.26 6.54 12.17
N LYS A 48 -11.58 6.44 13.46
CA LYS A 48 -12.90 6.75 14.03
C LYS A 48 -13.43 8.17 13.74
N GLU A 49 -12.56 9.08 13.33
CA GLU A 49 -12.84 10.50 13.08
C GLU A 49 -12.24 10.92 11.73
N PRO A 50 -12.99 11.66 10.88
CA PRO A 50 -12.47 12.21 9.63
C PRO A 50 -11.47 13.34 9.87
N ILE A 51 -10.50 13.48 8.96
CA ILE A 51 -9.65 14.69 8.92
C ILE A 51 -10.50 15.87 8.41
N PRO A 52 -10.50 17.02 9.10
CA PRO A 52 -11.20 18.22 8.61
C PRO A 52 -10.67 18.68 7.25
N GLU A 53 -11.57 19.08 6.33
CA GLU A 53 -11.19 19.47 4.96
C GLU A 53 -10.17 20.63 4.97
N GLU A 54 -10.26 21.55 5.92
CA GLU A 54 -9.33 22.68 6.09
C GLU A 54 -7.89 22.28 6.45
N CYS A 55 -7.68 21.07 6.95
CA CYS A 55 -6.34 20.54 7.24
C CYS A 55 -5.69 19.91 6.01
N THR A 56 -6.45 19.72 4.93
CA THR A 56 -6.05 18.97 3.73
C THR A 56 -5.07 19.77 2.89
N VAL A 57 -3.89 19.22 2.63
CA VAL A 57 -2.86 19.82 1.79
C VAL A 57 -2.73 19.05 0.49
N PHE A 58 -2.68 19.78 -0.63
CA PHE A 58 -2.51 19.19 -1.96
C PHE A 58 -1.21 19.66 -2.60
N ASP A 59 -0.63 18.80 -3.43
CA ASP A 59 0.50 19.16 -4.29
C ASP A 59 0.04 20.01 -5.49
N VAL A 60 1.00 20.34 -6.36
CA VAL A 60 0.78 21.13 -7.59
C VAL A 60 -0.14 20.44 -8.60
N ASN A 61 -0.28 19.12 -8.53
CA ASN A 61 -1.09 18.30 -9.43
C ASN A 61 -2.49 17.98 -8.87
N GLY A 62 -2.75 18.38 -7.62
CA GLY A 62 -3.99 18.09 -6.90
C GLY A 62 -4.00 16.71 -6.23
N SER A 63 -2.86 16.06 -6.10
CA SER A 63 -2.71 14.86 -5.27
C SER A 63 -2.65 15.27 -3.80
N LEU A 64 -3.21 14.43 -2.93
CA LEU A 64 -3.19 14.67 -1.49
C LEU A 64 -1.77 14.46 -0.94
N ASP A 65 -1.23 15.46 -0.25
CA ASP A 65 -0.01 15.31 0.55
C ASP A 65 -0.40 14.79 1.93
N VAL A 66 -0.35 13.46 2.09
CA VAL A 66 -0.80 12.77 3.30
C VAL A 66 -0.02 13.21 4.54
N ARG A 67 1.31 13.32 4.43
CA ARG A 67 2.20 13.69 5.54
C ARG A 67 1.87 15.10 6.03
N ARG A 68 1.82 16.08 5.12
CA ARG A 68 1.48 17.48 5.48
C ARG A 68 0.04 17.62 5.97
N THR A 69 -0.88 16.85 5.40
CA THR A 69 -2.28 16.83 5.85
C THR A 69 -2.39 16.36 7.29
N LEU A 70 -1.70 15.28 7.67
CA LEU A 70 -1.70 14.76 9.04
C LEU A 70 -0.99 15.69 10.02
N ALA A 71 0.11 16.32 9.62
CA ALA A 71 0.78 17.34 10.41
C ALA A 71 -0.12 18.56 10.67
N ASN A 72 -0.89 19.02 9.66
CA ASN A 72 -1.85 20.10 9.84
C ASN A 72 -3.04 19.70 10.71
N ALA A 73 -3.50 18.46 10.58
CA ALA A 73 -4.61 17.92 11.36
C ALA A 73 -4.26 17.71 12.83
N GLU A 74 -2.98 17.78 13.20
CA GLU A 74 -2.48 17.40 14.52
C GLU A 74 -3.23 18.03 15.70
N LYS A 75 -3.60 19.31 15.57
CA LYS A 75 -4.32 20.07 16.61
C LYS A 75 -5.84 19.95 16.54
N ARG A 76 -6.37 19.23 15.55
CA ARG A 76 -7.79 19.22 15.19
C ARG A 76 -8.43 17.84 15.31
N ILE A 77 -7.64 16.78 15.39
CA ILE A 77 -8.13 15.41 15.52
C ILE A 77 -7.64 14.77 16.83
N HIS A 78 -8.42 13.84 17.36
CA HIS A 78 -8.06 13.15 18.59
C HIS A 78 -6.74 12.36 18.43
N PRO A 79 -5.83 12.33 19.43
CA PRO A 79 -4.54 11.65 19.33
C PRO A 79 -4.62 10.18 18.89
N ILE A 80 -5.59 9.41 19.42
CA ILE A 80 -5.85 8.02 18.99
C ILE A 80 -6.17 7.93 17.49
N SER A 81 -7.05 8.81 16.99
CA SER A 81 -7.42 8.84 15.57
C SER A 81 -6.21 9.18 14.71
N ARG A 82 -5.39 10.13 15.16
CA ARG A 82 -4.14 10.49 14.49
C ARG A 82 -3.17 9.32 14.41
N PHE A 83 -2.94 8.61 15.52
CA PHE A 83 -2.09 7.42 15.55
C PHE A 83 -2.58 6.37 14.54
N ALA A 84 -3.90 6.13 14.51
CA ALA A 84 -4.49 5.22 13.53
C ALA A 84 -4.24 5.66 12.08
N TYR A 85 -4.36 6.96 11.76
CA TYR A 85 -4.02 7.46 10.42
C TYR A 85 -2.55 7.23 10.06
N TYR A 86 -1.61 7.49 10.97
CA TYR A 86 -0.19 7.21 10.73
C TYR A 86 0.05 5.73 10.43
N VAL A 87 -0.60 4.84 11.19
CA VAL A 87 -0.57 3.39 10.93
C VAL A 87 -1.09 3.10 9.53
N TYR A 88 -2.31 3.49 9.17
CA TYR A 88 -2.90 3.08 7.90
C TYR A 88 -2.26 3.73 6.67
N THR A 89 -1.65 4.89 6.82
CA THR A 89 -0.95 5.58 5.73
C THR A 89 0.49 5.07 5.55
N GLY A 90 0.98 4.22 6.45
CA GLY A 90 2.34 3.68 6.41
C GLY A 90 3.42 4.71 6.74
N LEU A 91 3.05 5.80 7.41
CA LEU A 91 3.96 6.81 7.94
C LEU A 91 4.51 6.33 9.29
N VAL A 92 5.31 5.25 9.21
CA VAL A 92 5.78 4.50 10.38
C VAL A 92 6.84 5.29 11.16
N ASP A 93 7.66 6.08 10.47
CA ASP A 93 8.73 6.88 11.09
C ASP A 93 8.16 7.91 12.08
N GLU A 94 6.93 8.37 11.86
CA GLU A 94 6.22 9.34 12.69
C GLU A 94 5.40 8.71 13.83
N LEU A 95 5.33 7.36 13.90
CA LEU A 95 4.48 6.67 14.88
C LEU A 95 4.94 6.89 16.31
N GLN A 96 6.25 6.94 16.58
CA GLN A 96 6.75 7.14 17.94
C GLN A 96 6.32 8.49 18.49
N GLU A 97 6.41 9.54 17.69
CA GLU A 97 5.95 10.88 18.08
C GLU A 97 4.42 10.90 18.26
N ALA A 98 3.69 10.24 17.36
CA ALA A 98 2.24 10.12 17.48
C ALA A 98 1.82 9.35 18.75
N TRP A 99 2.58 8.31 19.13
CA TRP A 99 2.39 7.50 20.33
C TRP A 99 2.59 8.31 21.62
N ILE A 100 3.68 9.07 21.73
CA ILE A 100 3.96 9.93 22.89
C ILE A 100 2.79 10.89 23.15
N LYS A 101 2.26 11.49 22.08
CA LYS A 101 1.12 12.41 22.17
C LYS A 101 -0.22 11.71 22.49
N CYS A 102 -0.27 10.37 22.49
CA CYS A 102 -1.43 9.62 23.00
C CYS A 102 -1.40 9.45 24.52
N HIS A 103 -0.32 9.82 25.19
CA HIS A 103 -0.20 9.74 26.64
C HIS A 103 -1.30 10.57 27.33
N GLY A 104 -2.06 9.93 28.23
CA GLY A 104 -3.24 10.54 28.87
C GLY A 104 -4.51 10.60 28.00
N PHE A 105 -4.44 10.19 26.72
CA PHE A 105 -5.56 10.23 25.77
C PHE A 105 -5.99 8.83 25.29
N GLY A 106 -5.59 7.75 25.99
CA GLY A 106 -6.08 6.39 25.78
C GLY A 106 -5.14 5.45 25.02
N GLN A 107 -3.85 5.46 25.35
CA GLN A 107 -2.88 4.42 24.95
C GLN A 107 -3.40 3.00 25.23
N ASP A 108 -4.05 2.79 26.38
CA ASP A 108 -4.69 1.51 26.73
C ASP A 108 -5.72 1.05 25.68
N ALA A 109 -6.47 1.98 25.09
CA ALA A 109 -7.45 1.67 24.06
C ALA A 109 -6.79 1.25 22.74
N LEU A 110 -5.62 1.80 22.41
CA LEU A 110 -4.82 1.39 21.25
C LEU A 110 -4.21 -0.01 21.49
N MET A 111 -3.68 -0.26 22.69
CA MET A 111 -3.12 -1.56 23.09
C MET A 111 -4.16 -2.69 23.10
N ARG A 112 -5.42 -2.36 23.42
CA ARG A 112 -6.56 -3.29 23.42
C ARG A 112 -7.38 -3.23 22.12
N CYS A 113 -6.90 -2.52 21.10
CA CYS A 113 -7.64 -2.36 19.85
C CYS A 113 -7.85 -3.72 19.16
N LYS A 114 -9.05 -3.94 18.63
CA LYS A 114 -9.37 -5.15 17.84
C LYS A 114 -8.65 -5.17 16.50
N ASN A 115 -8.25 -4.01 15.98
CA ASN A 115 -7.49 -3.95 14.74
C ASN A 115 -6.04 -4.43 15.01
N PRO A 116 -5.60 -5.52 14.37
CA PRO A 116 -4.32 -6.12 14.67
C PRO A 116 -3.13 -5.21 14.28
N MET A 117 -3.25 -4.39 13.23
CA MET A 117 -2.18 -3.45 12.85
C MET A 117 -2.04 -2.31 13.86
N ILE A 118 -3.16 -1.70 14.28
CA ILE A 118 -3.10 -0.65 15.32
C ILE A 118 -2.46 -1.21 16.59
N ARG A 119 -2.91 -2.39 17.02
CA ARG A 119 -2.40 -3.05 18.23
C ARG A 119 -0.91 -3.39 18.10
N TYR A 120 -0.48 -3.89 16.94
CA TYR A 120 0.92 -4.18 16.65
C TYR A 120 1.78 -2.93 16.82
N PHE A 121 1.44 -1.85 16.11
CA PHE A 121 2.26 -0.63 16.17
C PHE A 121 2.21 0.06 17.53
N ALA A 122 1.09 -0.05 18.26
CA ALA A 122 1.00 0.45 19.62
C ALA A 122 1.99 -0.29 20.55
N LYS A 123 2.03 -1.63 20.49
CA LYS A 123 2.99 -2.43 21.25
C LYS A 123 4.43 -2.10 20.85
N PHE A 124 4.69 -2.00 19.55
CA PHE A 124 6.01 -1.66 19.03
C PHE A 124 6.51 -0.30 19.54
N CYS A 125 5.64 0.73 19.58
CA CYS A 125 6.02 2.05 20.11
C CYS A 125 6.18 2.09 21.64
N ASP A 126 5.50 1.18 22.35
CA ASP A 126 5.50 1.10 23.81
C ASP A 126 6.74 0.38 24.35
N SER A 127 7.02 -0.83 23.83
CA SER A 127 8.08 -1.70 24.35
C SER A 127 9.26 -1.90 23.40
N GLY A 128 9.18 -1.41 22.16
CA GLY A 128 10.13 -1.74 21.09
C GLY A 128 9.99 -3.16 20.56
N ASP A 129 9.02 -3.93 21.07
CA ASP A 129 8.80 -5.31 20.68
C ASP A 129 7.91 -5.39 19.44
N ALA A 130 8.45 -6.01 18.39
CA ALA A 130 7.78 -6.25 17.12
C ALA A 130 6.91 -7.52 17.14
N GLY A 131 6.79 -8.24 18.26
CA GLY A 131 6.00 -9.48 18.35
C GLY A 131 6.64 -10.68 17.63
N ASP A 132 5.88 -11.78 17.50
CA ASP A 132 6.35 -13.02 16.86
C ASP A 132 6.41 -12.85 15.32
N GLU A 133 7.38 -13.51 14.66
CA GLU A 133 7.54 -13.51 13.21
C GLU A 133 6.27 -14.00 12.49
N ASN A 134 5.52 -14.94 13.10
CA ASN A 134 4.24 -15.42 12.54
C ASN A 134 3.17 -14.33 12.46
N ASP A 135 3.20 -13.34 13.37
CA ASP A 135 2.28 -12.21 13.34
C ASP A 135 2.59 -11.28 12.16
N VAL A 136 3.87 -11.14 11.77
CA VAL A 136 4.29 -10.25 10.68
C VAL A 136 3.77 -10.71 9.32
N GLU A 137 3.71 -12.02 9.07
CA GLU A 137 3.15 -12.57 7.84
C GLU A 137 1.64 -12.31 7.72
N ASP A 138 0.86 -12.60 8.78
CA ASP A 138 -0.57 -12.30 8.81
C ASP A 138 -0.84 -10.80 8.64
N LEU A 139 -0.03 -9.95 9.29
CA LEU A 139 -0.14 -8.50 9.18
C LEU A 139 0.21 -7.98 7.77
N TYR A 140 1.22 -8.53 7.10
CA TYR A 140 1.53 -8.21 5.70
C TYR A 140 0.38 -8.57 4.77
N LEU A 141 -0.18 -9.78 4.92
CA LEU A 141 -1.30 -10.24 4.10
C LEU A 141 -2.55 -9.38 4.32
N ARG A 142 -2.85 -9.01 5.57
CA ARG A 142 -3.93 -8.06 5.90
C ARG A 142 -3.70 -6.68 5.32
N ALA A 143 -2.49 -6.14 5.44
CA ALA A 143 -2.13 -4.85 4.86
C ALA A 143 -2.33 -4.88 3.33
N THR A 144 -1.92 -5.96 2.67
CA THR A 144 -2.12 -6.15 1.22
C THR A 144 -3.60 -6.27 0.85
N LEU A 145 -4.40 -6.99 1.65
CA LEU A 145 -5.84 -7.15 1.42
C LEU A 145 -6.61 -5.82 1.58
N LEU A 146 -6.17 -4.97 2.51
CA LEU A 146 -6.72 -3.64 2.75
C LEU A 146 -6.05 -2.56 1.87
N GLU A 147 -5.22 -2.98 0.92
CA GLU A 147 -4.48 -2.12 -0.01
C GLU A 147 -3.54 -1.12 0.67
N LEU A 148 -3.13 -1.34 1.92
CA LEU A 148 -2.26 -0.45 2.71
C LEU A 148 -0.79 -0.63 2.33
N GLU A 149 -0.42 -0.15 1.15
CA GLU A 149 0.91 -0.38 0.54
C GLU A 149 2.08 0.07 1.42
N GLY A 150 2.01 1.25 2.04
CA GLY A 150 3.07 1.73 2.93
C GLY A 150 3.30 0.80 4.12
N VAL A 151 2.23 0.25 4.69
CA VAL A 151 2.29 -0.72 5.80
C VAL A 151 2.81 -2.08 5.32
N ALA A 152 2.31 -2.57 4.18
CA ALA A 152 2.81 -3.80 3.59
C ALA A 152 4.31 -3.70 3.29
N LEU A 153 4.77 -2.53 2.84
CA LEU A 153 6.18 -2.30 2.52
C LEU A 153 7.04 -2.26 3.78
N TYR A 154 6.52 -1.68 4.87
CA TYR A 154 7.17 -1.74 6.18
C TYR A 154 7.40 -3.20 6.60
N PHE A 155 6.35 -4.03 6.62
CA PHE A 155 6.49 -5.44 7.02
C PHE A 155 7.42 -6.21 6.09
N TYR A 156 7.39 -5.95 4.79
CA TYR A 156 8.34 -6.55 3.86
C TYR A 156 9.80 -6.16 4.15
N ARG A 157 10.06 -4.93 4.62
CA ARG A 157 11.43 -4.48 4.91
C ARG A 157 11.96 -5.04 6.23
N THR A 158 11.08 -5.30 7.19
CA THR A 158 11.46 -5.70 8.54
C THR A 158 11.44 -7.22 8.75
N CYS A 159 10.83 -7.99 7.86
CA CYS A 159 10.72 -9.43 8.00
C CYS A 159 11.96 -10.21 7.51
N SER A 160 12.02 -11.50 7.85
CA SER A 160 13.14 -12.37 7.48
C SER A 160 13.29 -12.54 5.97
N LYS A 161 14.50 -12.85 5.49
CA LYS A 161 14.75 -13.15 4.06
C LYS A 161 13.77 -14.20 3.50
N ARG A 162 13.42 -15.21 4.31
CA ARG A 162 12.47 -16.25 3.93
C ARG A 162 11.09 -15.65 3.66
N GLN A 163 10.57 -14.83 4.57
CA GLN A 163 9.27 -14.16 4.41
C GLN A 163 9.28 -13.18 3.24
N ARG A 164 10.35 -12.38 3.09
CA ARG A 164 10.52 -11.48 1.94
C ARG A 164 10.44 -12.21 0.60
N THR A 165 11.06 -13.39 0.52
CA THR A 165 10.98 -14.27 -0.64
C THR A 165 9.53 -14.67 -0.92
N LEU A 166 8.81 -15.15 0.10
CA LEU A 166 7.40 -15.53 0.00
C LEU A 166 6.51 -14.37 -0.45
N PHE A 167 6.73 -13.17 0.09
CA PHE A 167 5.94 -11.98 -0.25
C PHE A 167 6.15 -11.54 -1.71
N LEU A 168 7.40 -11.54 -2.19
CA LEU A 168 7.72 -11.29 -3.60
C LEU A 168 7.05 -12.29 -4.52
N MET A 169 7.07 -13.58 -4.15
CA MET A 169 6.42 -14.65 -4.91
C MET A 169 4.91 -14.44 -4.96
N TYR A 170 4.28 -14.20 -3.81
CA TYR A 170 2.85 -13.94 -3.72
C TYR A 170 2.44 -12.76 -4.59
N ARG A 171 3.18 -11.64 -4.53
CA ARG A 171 2.89 -10.43 -5.32
C ARG A 171 3.07 -10.67 -6.82
N THR A 172 4.14 -11.36 -7.20
CA THR A 172 4.42 -11.70 -8.61
C THR A 172 3.34 -12.63 -9.17
N ALA A 173 2.98 -13.69 -8.44
CA ALA A 173 1.90 -14.58 -8.84
C ALA A 173 0.56 -13.85 -8.93
N LYS A 174 0.28 -12.89 -8.02
CA LYS A 174 -0.92 -12.05 -8.06
C LYS A 174 -0.96 -11.21 -9.33
N ILE A 175 0.14 -10.54 -9.70
CA ILE A 175 0.26 -9.74 -10.93
C ILE A 175 -0.02 -10.59 -12.16
N LEU A 176 0.65 -11.74 -12.26
CA LEU A 176 0.56 -12.62 -13.42
C LEU A 176 -0.82 -13.29 -13.59
N ARG A 177 -1.64 -13.32 -12.53
CA ARG A 177 -3.04 -13.80 -12.60
C ARG A 177 -4.01 -12.70 -13.03
N ARG A 178 -3.61 -11.42 -13.09
CA ARG A 178 -4.48 -10.32 -13.54
C ARG A 178 -4.58 -10.31 -15.05
N ARG A 179 -5.80 -10.05 -15.56
CA ARG A 179 -6.13 -10.07 -16.99
C ARG A 179 -6.01 -8.71 -17.70
N SER A 180 -5.85 -7.61 -16.96
CA SER A 180 -5.84 -6.24 -17.49
C SER A 180 -4.50 -5.56 -17.24
N HIS A 181 -3.96 -4.90 -18.26
CA HIS A 181 -2.75 -4.07 -18.15
C HIS A 181 -2.89 -2.95 -17.10
N ALA A 182 -4.09 -2.37 -16.94
CA ALA A 182 -4.32 -1.32 -15.93
C ALA A 182 -4.21 -1.86 -14.50
N ASP A 183 -4.61 -3.12 -14.26
CA ASP A 183 -4.46 -3.77 -12.96
C ASP A 183 -2.99 -4.12 -12.67
N TRP A 184 -2.17 -4.30 -13.71
CA TRP A 184 -0.75 -4.56 -13.55
C TRP A 184 -0.03 -3.34 -13.00
N GLU A 185 -0.33 -2.14 -13.48
CA GLU A 185 0.45 -0.95 -13.17
C GLU A 185 0.47 -0.62 -11.67
N HIS A 186 -0.68 -0.72 -11.01
CA HIS A 186 -0.77 -0.52 -9.56
C HIS A 186 0.01 -1.58 -8.78
N GLU A 187 -0.16 -2.87 -9.12
CA GLU A 187 0.54 -3.96 -8.45
C GLU A 187 2.06 -3.95 -8.74
N CYS A 188 2.44 -3.50 -9.93
CA CYS A 188 3.82 -3.31 -10.39
C CYS A 188 4.53 -2.21 -9.59
N GLN A 189 3.84 -1.13 -9.23
CA GLN A 189 4.42 -0.07 -8.39
C GLN A 189 4.92 -0.62 -7.06
N MET A 190 4.11 -1.41 -6.36
CA MET A 190 4.52 -2.05 -5.11
C MET A 190 5.65 -3.05 -5.33
N LEU A 191 5.57 -3.89 -6.38
CA LEU A 191 6.62 -4.86 -6.67
C LEU A 191 7.97 -4.17 -6.94
N ARG A 192 8.00 -3.05 -7.68
CA ARG A 192 9.21 -2.24 -7.89
C ARG A 192 9.83 -1.79 -6.58
N LEU A 193 9.02 -1.32 -5.62
CA LEU A 193 9.49 -0.89 -4.31
C LEU A 193 10.05 -2.06 -3.47
N MET A 194 9.46 -3.25 -3.61
CA MET A 194 9.97 -4.45 -2.95
C MET A 194 11.29 -4.92 -3.58
N LEU A 195 11.39 -4.88 -4.91
CA LEU A 195 12.59 -5.25 -5.65
C LEU A 195 13.74 -4.26 -5.45
N SER A 196 13.46 -2.96 -5.38
CA SER A 196 14.48 -1.93 -5.15
C SER A 196 15.14 -2.02 -3.77
N THR A 197 14.46 -2.66 -2.81
CA THR A 197 14.97 -2.91 -1.47
C THR A 197 15.45 -4.35 -1.27
N LYS A 198 15.41 -5.19 -2.31
CA LYS A 198 15.87 -6.58 -2.29
C LYS A 198 17.40 -6.64 -2.30
N ASP A 199 17.95 -7.26 -1.27
CA ASP A 199 19.38 -7.42 -1.01
C ASP A 199 19.82 -8.89 -0.97
N PHE A 200 18.94 -9.80 -1.40
CA PHE A 200 19.16 -11.24 -1.37
C PHE A 200 18.83 -11.90 -2.70
N LYS A 201 19.41 -13.07 -2.98
CA LYS A 201 19.03 -13.91 -4.12
C LYS A 201 17.92 -14.89 -3.74
N ILE A 202 16.99 -15.11 -4.67
CA ILE A 202 15.94 -16.14 -4.54
C ILE A 202 16.51 -17.49 -5.00
N ASP A 203 16.30 -18.54 -4.21
CA ASP A 203 16.77 -19.88 -4.56
C ASP A 203 16.03 -20.41 -5.79
N LYS A 204 16.75 -21.15 -6.64
CA LYS A 204 16.20 -21.80 -7.82
C LYS A 204 15.02 -22.72 -7.48
N PHE A 205 15.10 -23.47 -6.38
CA PHE A 205 14.01 -24.34 -5.92
C PHE A 205 12.71 -23.55 -5.69
N PHE A 206 12.82 -22.33 -5.13
CA PHE A 206 11.66 -21.47 -4.92
C PHE A 206 11.09 -20.92 -6.23
N VAL A 207 11.94 -20.58 -7.20
CA VAL A 207 11.49 -20.17 -8.55
C VAL A 207 10.77 -21.31 -9.25
N GLU A 208 11.33 -22.52 -9.19
CA GLU A 208 10.76 -23.75 -9.74
C GLU A 208 9.38 -24.04 -9.16
N TYR A 209 9.21 -23.91 -7.85
CA TYR A 209 7.93 -24.11 -7.17
C TYR A 209 6.83 -23.15 -7.70
N VAL A 210 7.15 -21.87 -7.88
CA VAL A 210 6.16 -20.87 -8.34
C VAL A 210 5.80 -21.06 -9.79
N VAL A 211 6.80 -21.28 -10.65
CA VAL A 211 6.54 -21.51 -12.07
C VAL A 211 5.78 -22.83 -12.25
N GLY A 212 6.21 -23.90 -11.54
CA GLY A 212 5.59 -25.22 -11.55
C GLY A 212 4.12 -25.23 -11.13
N THR A 213 3.77 -24.47 -10.09
CA THR A 213 2.39 -24.35 -9.61
C THR A 213 1.49 -23.51 -10.52
N ASN A 214 2.05 -22.79 -11.49
CA ASN A 214 1.31 -21.87 -12.37
C ASN A 214 1.65 -22.05 -13.87
N ASN A 215 2.10 -23.25 -14.25
CA ASN A 215 2.84 -23.64 -15.46
C ASN A 215 2.49 -22.94 -16.80
N ASN A 216 1.22 -22.63 -17.09
CA ASN A 216 0.83 -22.05 -18.39
C ASN A 216 0.58 -20.53 -18.38
N LEU A 217 0.41 -19.91 -17.20
CA LEU A 217 0.18 -18.47 -17.08
C LEU A 217 1.48 -17.65 -17.03
N PHE A 218 2.59 -18.27 -16.62
CA PHE A 218 3.83 -17.54 -16.32
C PHE A 218 4.67 -17.19 -17.55
N ARG A 219 4.65 -17.98 -18.63
CA ARG A 219 5.62 -17.81 -19.73
C ARG A 219 5.38 -16.58 -20.60
N GLY A 220 4.13 -16.31 -21.00
CA GLY A 220 3.83 -15.12 -21.81
C GLY A 220 3.81 -13.87 -20.96
N SER A 221 2.94 -13.87 -19.95
CA SER A 221 2.61 -12.67 -19.17
C SER A 221 3.75 -12.11 -18.33
N PHE A 222 4.79 -12.90 -18.00
CA PHE A 222 5.94 -12.40 -17.25
C PHE A 222 6.84 -11.49 -18.10
N PHE A 223 7.10 -11.86 -19.36
CA PHE A 223 7.93 -11.03 -20.23
C PHE A 223 7.20 -9.78 -20.72
N ASP A 224 5.87 -9.76 -20.64
CA ASP A 224 5.04 -8.58 -20.88
C ASP A 224 5.07 -7.57 -19.72
N LEU A 225 5.59 -7.94 -18.54
CA LEU A 225 5.73 -7.01 -17.43
C LEU A 225 6.78 -5.94 -17.75
N PRO A 226 6.64 -4.72 -17.20
CA PRO A 226 7.70 -3.72 -17.23
C PRO A 226 9.02 -4.31 -16.69
N LYS A 227 10.16 -3.97 -17.30
CA LYS A 227 11.47 -4.54 -16.94
C LYS A 227 11.83 -4.37 -15.47
N ASP A 228 11.41 -3.26 -14.87
CA ASP A 228 11.62 -2.95 -13.45
C ASP A 228 10.68 -3.71 -12.49
N CYS A 229 9.73 -4.47 -13.03
CA CYS A 229 8.87 -5.41 -12.31
C CYS A 229 9.28 -6.87 -12.55
N GLN A 230 10.24 -7.12 -13.45
CA GLN A 230 10.72 -8.47 -13.73
C GLN A 230 11.81 -8.85 -12.71
N MET A 231 11.58 -9.92 -11.96
CA MET A 231 12.63 -10.51 -11.12
C MET A 231 13.69 -11.20 -12.00
N PRO A 232 14.98 -10.83 -11.89
CA PRO A 232 16.03 -11.41 -12.72
C PRO A 232 16.10 -12.93 -12.62
N GLU A 233 15.95 -13.49 -11.40
CA GLU A 233 16.01 -14.94 -11.18
C GLU A 233 14.86 -15.70 -11.88
N PHE A 234 13.68 -15.09 -11.99
CA PHE A 234 12.55 -15.66 -12.72
C PHE A 234 12.77 -15.60 -14.23
N ALA A 235 13.28 -14.46 -14.73
CA ALA A 235 13.61 -14.30 -16.14
C ALA A 235 14.64 -15.33 -16.60
N GLU A 236 15.72 -15.52 -15.83
CA GLU A 236 16.77 -16.49 -16.13
C GLU A 236 16.22 -17.92 -16.18
N TYR A 237 15.39 -18.30 -15.22
CA TYR A 237 14.79 -19.62 -15.16
C TYR A 237 13.81 -19.88 -16.32
N LEU A 238 12.94 -18.91 -16.64
CA LEU A 238 11.98 -19.03 -17.74
C LEU A 238 12.67 -19.10 -19.11
N MET A 239 13.75 -18.33 -19.33
CA MET A 239 14.54 -18.42 -20.57
C MET A 239 15.17 -19.81 -20.75
N LYS A 240 15.75 -20.38 -19.68
CA LYS A 240 16.32 -21.74 -19.70
C LYS A 240 15.28 -22.81 -20.01
N LEU A 241 14.06 -22.63 -19.52
CA LEU A 241 12.95 -23.51 -19.86
C LEU A 241 12.58 -23.40 -21.35
N CYS A 242 12.46 -22.20 -21.91
CA CYS A 242 12.10 -22.02 -23.31
C CYS A 242 13.11 -22.66 -24.29
N VAL A 243 14.41 -22.62 -23.99
CA VAL A 243 15.45 -23.25 -24.82
C VAL A 243 15.28 -24.78 -24.87
N ARG A 244 14.92 -25.42 -23.75
CA ARG A 244 14.76 -26.88 -23.66
C ARG A 244 13.53 -27.45 -24.38
N PHE A 245 12.60 -26.61 -24.84
CA PHE A 245 11.43 -27.03 -25.62
C PHE A 245 11.54 -26.66 -27.11
N ALA A 246 12.61 -25.97 -27.50
CA ALA A 246 12.91 -25.64 -28.90
C ALA A 246 13.86 -26.66 -29.56
N GLU A 247 14.42 -27.57 -28.77
CA GLU A 247 15.14 -28.79 -29.18
C GLU A 247 14.18 -30.00 -29.13
#